data_AF-A0A0L7QVV2-F1
#
_entry.id   AF-A0A0L7QVV2-F1
#
_cell.length_a   1.000
_cell.length_b   1.000
_cell.length_c   1.000
_cell.angle_alpha   90.00
_cell.angle_beta   90.00
_cell.angle_gamma   90.00
#
_symmetry.space_group_name_H-M   'P 1'
#
loop_
_entity.id
_entity.type
_entity.pdbx_description
1 polymer ?
#
loop_
_entity_poly.entity_id
_entity_poly.type
_entity_poly.pdbx_seq_one_letter_code
_entity_poly.pdbx_strand_id
1 'polypeptide(L)'
;MAGKDGKVEPKSGDVVRQGFMVKRSQNKKRFTPVNYKQRWFILTRRYLVYYDGDGERRKERGRIAVESVHVVETASLGSNAGGVGGVGSDVAGSEAGTGGGGGGGGIPPGLPFQVGYREAGQEYTLYLLAAREQDRTEWIRAIRAVCSENPGLSGRYHAGLWSGKRWSCCRLSTRSAEGCDTCSSWSFKPLNATNSSSTSTSSFTSATGSTIATIAAITDRPQTTNSEANNNPIVHSQARSTIGSYQPSLFFLSL
;
A
#
# COMPACT_ATOMS: atom_id res chain seq x y z
N MET A 1 19.98 -10.79 45.55
CA MET A 1 19.96 -9.98 44.31
C MET A 1 18.91 -10.57 43.39
N ALA A 2 17.82 -9.86 43.10
CA ALA A 2 16.84 -10.30 42.12
C ALA A 2 16.52 -9.11 41.20
N GLY A 3 16.70 -9.34 39.91
CA GLY A 3 16.69 -8.34 38.85
C GLY A 3 15.38 -7.56 38.82
N LYS A 4 15.52 -6.24 38.81
CA LYS A 4 14.43 -5.31 38.61
C LYS A 4 14.19 -5.23 37.10
N ASP A 5 13.16 -5.92 36.62
CA ASP A 5 12.70 -5.78 35.24
C ASP A 5 12.32 -4.33 34.99
N GLY A 6 13.26 -3.59 34.41
CA GLY A 6 13.09 -2.20 34.02
C GLY A 6 12.05 -2.12 32.93
N LYS A 7 10.80 -1.86 33.32
CA LYS A 7 9.77 -1.32 32.44
C LYS A 7 10.28 0.04 31.93
N VAL A 8 11.00 0.04 30.82
CA VAL A 8 11.50 1.25 30.17
C VAL A 8 10.29 1.91 29.52
N GLU A 9 9.53 2.67 30.31
CA GLU A 9 8.65 3.69 29.78
C GLU A 9 9.51 4.58 28.86
N PRO A 10 9.09 4.83 27.62
CA PRO A 10 9.84 5.70 26.73
C PRO A 10 9.97 7.06 27.40
N LYS A 11 11.21 7.52 27.65
CA LYS A 11 11.47 8.88 28.12
C LYS A 11 10.80 9.84 27.13
N SER A 12 10.09 10.85 27.62
CA SER A 12 9.26 11.74 26.80
C SER A 12 10.00 12.39 25.62
N GLY A 13 11.35 12.47 25.65
CA GLY A 13 12.18 12.97 24.56
C GLY A 13 12.32 12.05 23.33
N ASP A 14 11.93 10.77 23.43
CA ASP A 14 12.06 9.80 22.33
C ASP A 14 10.77 9.62 21.52
N VAL A 15 9.67 10.26 21.94
CA VAL A 15 8.35 10.13 21.31
C VAL A 15 8.25 11.08 20.12
N VAL A 16 8.10 10.50 18.93
CA VAL A 16 7.90 11.25 17.67
C VAL A 16 6.43 11.62 17.49
N ARG A 17 5.52 10.69 17.79
CA ARG A 17 4.07 10.93 17.74
C ARG A 17 3.35 9.96 18.66
N GLN A 18 2.25 10.40 19.26
CA GLN A 18 1.34 9.53 19.99
C GLN A 18 -0.11 9.95 19.79
N GLY A 19 -1.04 9.01 19.94
CA GLY A 19 -2.47 9.28 19.73
C GLY A 19 -3.30 8.03 19.55
N PHE A 20 -4.62 8.21 19.58
CA PHE A 20 -5.56 7.13 19.32
C PHE A 20 -5.69 6.83 17.82
N MET A 21 -5.68 5.54 17.48
CA MET A 21 -6.07 5.03 16.16
C MET A 21 -6.85 3.73 16.34
N VAL A 22 -7.68 3.39 15.35
CA VAL A 22 -8.38 2.10 15.33
C VAL A 22 -7.50 1.08 14.60
N LYS A 23 -7.14 0.00 15.30
CA LYS A 23 -6.36 -1.10 14.77
C LYS A 23 -7.26 -2.24 14.31
N ARG A 24 -7.03 -2.74 13.10
CA ARG A 24 -7.59 -4.01 12.63
C ARG A 24 -6.83 -5.21 13.21
N SER A 25 -7.53 -6.27 13.63
CA SER A 25 -6.91 -7.53 14.01
C SER A 25 -6.23 -8.20 12.83
N GLN A 26 -5.07 -8.80 13.09
CA GLN A 26 -4.50 -9.79 12.17
C GLN A 26 -5.13 -11.13 12.54
N ASN A 27 -6.00 -11.66 11.68
CA ASN A 27 -6.69 -12.91 11.96
C ASN A 27 -5.71 -14.05 11.71
N LYS A 28 -5.16 -14.62 12.78
CA LYS A 28 -4.29 -15.80 12.71
C LYS A 28 -5.04 -17.07 12.28
N LYS A 29 -6.36 -17.13 12.50
CA LYS A 29 -7.24 -18.24 12.12
C LYS A 29 -8.21 -17.80 11.01
N ARG A 30 -8.45 -18.66 10.03
CA ARG A 30 -9.25 -18.37 8.82
C ARG A 30 -10.72 -18.00 9.09
N PHE A 31 -11.29 -18.48 10.19
CA PHE A 31 -12.73 -18.32 10.49
C PHE A 31 -13.03 -17.33 11.62
N THR A 32 -12.02 -16.70 12.22
CA THR A 32 -12.27 -15.70 13.27
C THR A 32 -12.81 -14.43 12.63
N PRO A 33 -13.89 -13.84 13.16
CA PRO A 33 -14.34 -12.51 12.73
C PRO A 33 -13.23 -11.47 12.90
N VAL A 34 -13.13 -10.54 11.95
CA VAL A 34 -12.19 -9.41 12.04
C VAL A 34 -12.67 -8.48 13.15
N ASN A 35 -11.76 -8.07 14.03
CA ASN A 35 -12.06 -7.17 15.13
C ASN A 35 -11.28 -5.86 14.95
N TYR A 36 -11.96 -4.74 15.14
CA TYR A 36 -11.38 -3.41 15.14
C TYR A 36 -11.36 -2.88 16.57
N LYS A 37 -10.20 -2.42 17.02
CA LYS A 37 -10.05 -1.92 18.39
C LYS A 37 -9.31 -0.59 18.42
N GLN A 38 -9.85 0.39 19.12
CA GLN A 38 -9.14 1.63 19.41
C GLN A 38 -7.94 1.32 20.33
N ARG A 39 -6.79 1.89 19.99
CA ARG A 39 -5.53 1.69 20.71
C ARG A 39 -4.80 3.02 20.81
N TRP A 40 -4.12 3.23 21.94
CA TRP A 40 -3.18 4.34 22.07
C TRP A 40 -1.86 3.92 21.44
N PHE A 41 -1.43 4.61 20.39
CA PHE A 41 -0.15 4.36 19.73
C PHE A 41 0.90 5.35 20.20
N ILE A 42 2.13 4.86 20.32
CA ILE A 42 3.32 5.67 20.56
C ILE A 42 4.35 5.25 19.50
N LEU A 43 4.76 6.22 18.68
CA LEU A 43 5.87 6.10 17.76
C LEU A 43 7.12 6.71 18.39
N THR A 44 8.17 5.93 18.42
CA THR A 44 9.54 6.36 18.72
C THR A 44 10.42 6.08 17.50
N ARG A 45 11.70 6.48 17.55
CA ARG A 45 12.65 6.10 16.48
C ARG A 45 12.92 4.60 16.38
N ARG A 46 12.65 3.83 17.46
CA ARG A 46 12.96 2.39 17.52
C ARG A 46 11.74 1.50 17.38
N TYR A 47 10.59 1.97 17.86
CA TYR A 47 9.38 1.16 17.96
C TYR A 47 8.11 1.95 17.66
N LEU A 48 7.16 1.29 16.99
CA LEU A 48 5.75 1.62 17.01
C LEU A 48 5.05 0.69 18.01
N VAL A 49 4.67 1.22 19.16
CA VAL A 49 4.07 0.48 20.27
C VAL A 49 2.59 0.85 20.37
N TYR A 50 1.74 -0.11 20.72
CA TYR A 50 0.34 0.18 20.99
C TYR A 50 -0.14 -0.46 22.29
N TYR A 51 -0.96 0.29 23.00
CA TYR A 51 -1.51 -0.05 24.30
C TYR A 51 -3.04 -0.19 24.19
N ASP A 52 -3.67 -0.80 25.19
CA ASP A 52 -5.12 -0.71 25.30
C ASP A 52 -5.62 0.75 25.41
N GLY A 53 -6.90 0.92 25.08
CA GLY A 53 -7.53 2.23 25.06
C GLY A 53 -7.97 2.73 26.44
N ASP A 54 -7.96 1.86 27.45
CA ASP A 54 -8.77 2.05 28.65
C ASP A 54 -7.87 2.31 29.87
N GLY A 55 -8.06 3.46 30.52
CA GLY A 55 -7.59 3.75 31.88
C GLY A 55 -6.21 4.41 32.04
N GLU A 56 -5.91 4.81 33.27
CA GLU A 56 -4.62 5.41 33.68
C GLU A 56 -3.44 4.43 33.56
N ARG A 57 -3.69 3.12 33.62
CA ARG A 57 -2.67 2.07 33.56
C ARG A 57 -2.75 1.29 32.25
N ARG A 58 -2.37 1.95 31.15
CA ARG A 58 -2.30 1.36 29.81
C ARG A 58 -1.37 0.14 29.78
N LYS A 59 -1.85 -1.01 29.30
CA LYS A 59 -1.07 -2.24 29.09
C LYS A 59 -0.61 -2.33 27.64
N GLU A 60 0.69 -2.54 27.43
CA GLU A 60 1.26 -2.79 26.11
C GLU A 60 0.63 -4.04 25.48
N ARG A 61 0.12 -3.90 24.25
CA ARG A 61 -0.55 -4.98 23.50
C ARG A 61 0.27 -5.50 22.34
N GLY A 62 1.20 -4.70 21.86
CA GLY A 62 2.18 -5.13 20.88
C GLY A 62 3.11 -4.00 20.51
N ARG A 63 4.19 -4.40 19.85
CA ARG A 63 5.30 -3.56 19.48
C ARG A 63 5.84 -4.02 18.14
N ILE A 64 6.13 -3.07 17.27
CA ILE A 64 6.75 -3.30 15.96
C ILE A 64 8.08 -2.55 15.97
N ALA A 65 9.17 -3.23 15.64
CA ALA A 65 10.47 -2.59 15.47
C ALA A 65 10.44 -1.71 14.21
N VAL A 66 10.79 -0.43 14.35
CA VAL A 66 10.77 0.53 13.25
C VAL A 66 11.67 0.07 12.11
N GLU A 67 12.84 -0.48 12.41
CA GLU A 67 13.80 -1.04 11.43
C GLU A 67 13.22 -2.15 10.54
N SER A 68 12.17 -2.83 10.99
CA SER A 68 11.52 -3.91 10.26
C SER A 68 10.44 -3.45 9.28
N VAL A 69 10.07 -2.16 9.35
CA VAL A 69 9.03 -1.56 8.51
C VAL A 69 9.58 -1.34 7.10
N HIS A 70 8.82 -1.78 6.11
CA HIS A 70 9.19 -1.68 4.70
C HIS A 70 8.11 -1.02 3.81
N VAL A 71 6.89 -0.81 4.31
CA VAL A 71 5.78 -0.13 3.61
C VAL A 71 5.02 0.76 4.59
N VAL A 72 4.74 2.01 4.23
CA VAL A 72 3.82 2.89 4.95
C VAL A 72 3.05 3.74 3.94
N GLU A 73 1.81 3.38 3.67
CA GLU A 73 0.98 4.00 2.63
C GLU A 73 -0.49 4.06 3.04
N THR A 74 -1.29 4.81 2.28
CA THR A 74 -2.74 4.73 2.40
C THR A 74 -3.24 3.32 2.05
N ALA A 75 -4.46 2.98 2.48
CA ALA A 75 -5.04 1.67 2.24
C ALA A 75 -6.49 1.77 1.81
N SER A 76 -7.02 0.68 1.26
CA SER A 76 -8.39 0.53 0.79
C SER A 76 -8.98 -0.75 1.38
N LEU A 77 -9.65 -0.63 2.53
CA LEU A 77 -10.20 -1.78 3.26
C LEU A 77 -11.51 -2.32 2.66
N GLY A 78 -11.99 -1.73 1.57
CA GLY A 78 -13.33 -1.95 1.03
C GLY A 78 -14.34 -1.01 1.71
N SER A 79 -15.37 -0.61 0.97
CA SER A 79 -16.39 0.28 1.50
C SER A 79 -17.44 -0.52 2.27
N ASN A 80 -17.67 -0.18 3.53
CA ASN A 80 -19.05 -0.22 4.03
C ASN A 80 -19.61 1.18 3.70
N ALA A 81 -20.00 1.39 2.44
CA ALA A 81 -20.32 2.72 1.92
C ALA A 81 -21.62 3.26 2.53
N GLY A 82 -21.48 4.03 3.61
CA GLY A 82 -22.44 5.03 4.05
C GLY A 82 -21.85 6.45 3.98
N GLY A 83 -20.90 6.71 3.08
CA GLY A 83 -20.20 8.00 3.03
C GLY A 83 -19.39 8.19 1.74
N VAL A 84 -20.12 8.56 0.67
CA VAL A 84 -19.75 9.38 -0.49
C VAL A 84 -18.25 9.47 -0.86
N GLY A 85 -17.88 8.76 -1.93
CA GLY A 85 -16.88 9.24 -2.88
C GLY A 85 -17.57 10.15 -3.90
N GLY A 86 -16.96 11.30 -4.19
CA GLY A 86 -17.59 12.39 -4.93
C GLY A 86 -17.83 12.13 -6.42
N VAL A 87 -19.00 12.58 -6.89
CA VAL A 87 -19.16 13.39 -8.10
C VAL A 87 -20.39 14.29 -7.84
N GLY A 88 -20.33 15.56 -8.26
CA GLY A 88 -21.33 16.56 -7.91
C GLY A 88 -22.73 16.26 -8.47
N SER A 89 -23.74 16.54 -7.65
CA SER A 89 -25.03 17.09 -8.07
C SER A 89 -25.77 17.62 -6.84
N ASP A 90 -25.99 18.92 -6.85
CA ASP A 90 -27.11 19.65 -6.29
C ASP A 90 -28.37 18.80 -6.04
N VAL A 91 -28.78 18.70 -4.77
CA VAL A 91 -30.17 18.86 -4.27
C VAL A 91 -30.14 18.62 -2.75
N ALA A 92 -30.60 19.63 -2.02
CA ALA A 92 -30.91 19.54 -0.59
C ALA A 92 -32.34 19.03 -0.40
N GLY A 93 -32.57 18.12 0.54
CA GLY A 93 -33.92 17.75 0.97
C GLY A 93 -34.04 16.40 1.68
N SER A 94 -34.02 16.45 3.01
CA SER A 94 -34.82 15.68 3.99
C SER A 94 -35.12 14.17 3.80
N GLU A 95 -34.79 13.37 4.81
CA GLU A 95 -35.75 12.79 5.78
C GLU A 95 -35.09 11.62 6.54
N ALA A 96 -35.37 11.54 7.83
CA ALA A 96 -34.94 10.50 8.74
C ALA A 96 -35.65 9.17 8.43
N GLY A 97 -34.88 8.07 8.38
CA GLY A 97 -35.40 6.71 8.23
C GLY A 97 -34.73 5.77 9.23
N THR A 98 -35.42 5.53 10.35
CA THR A 98 -35.11 4.51 11.34
C THR A 98 -35.42 3.11 10.79
N GLY A 99 -34.52 2.15 11.02
CA GLY A 99 -34.74 0.71 10.85
C GLY A 99 -33.65 0.07 9.99
N GLY A 100 -33.02 -1.04 10.33
CA GLY A 100 -33.18 -2.00 11.40
C GLY A 100 -32.11 -3.09 11.20
N GLY A 101 -31.84 -3.83 12.27
CA GLY A 101 -31.05 -5.07 12.38
C GLY A 101 -30.21 -5.57 11.20
N GLY A 102 -28.88 -5.61 11.42
CA GLY A 102 -27.95 -6.41 10.62
C GLY A 102 -26.62 -6.55 11.34
N GLY A 103 -26.47 -7.57 12.19
CA GLY A 103 -25.20 -7.90 12.82
C GLY A 103 -24.16 -8.29 11.77
N GLY A 104 -23.28 -7.35 11.41
CA GLY A 104 -22.18 -7.58 10.48
C GLY A 104 -21.03 -6.68 10.85
N GLY A 105 -19.86 -7.26 11.14
CA GLY A 105 -18.63 -6.56 11.53
C GLY A 105 -18.10 -5.63 10.44
N GLY A 106 -18.77 -4.50 10.26
CA GLY A 106 -18.41 -3.45 9.34
C GLY A 106 -17.11 -2.77 9.74
N ILE A 107 -16.44 -2.18 8.74
CA ILE A 107 -15.26 -1.36 8.95
C ILE A 107 -15.72 -0.09 9.69
N PRO A 108 -15.15 0.24 10.86
CA PRO A 108 -15.48 1.47 11.56
C PRO A 108 -15.19 2.72 10.72
N PRO A 109 -15.84 3.86 11.00
CA PRO A 109 -15.50 5.11 10.35
C PRO A 109 -14.03 5.47 10.62
N GLY A 110 -13.39 6.06 9.62
CA GLY A 110 -12.00 6.49 9.68
C GLY A 110 -11.29 6.31 8.36
N LEU A 111 -10.10 6.87 8.27
CA LEU A 111 -9.31 6.93 7.06
C LEU A 111 -8.18 5.90 7.14
N PRO A 112 -8.26 4.81 6.35
CA PRO A 112 -7.34 3.71 6.47
C PRO A 112 -5.96 4.03 5.88
N PHE A 113 -4.94 3.50 6.54
CA PHE A 113 -3.58 3.40 6.06
C PHE A 113 -2.96 2.09 6.57
N GLN A 114 -1.81 1.71 6.03
CA GLN A 114 -1.14 0.45 6.35
C GLN A 114 0.33 0.63 6.69
N VAL A 115 0.83 -0.28 7.52
CA VAL A 115 2.24 -0.42 7.88
C VAL A 115 2.64 -1.88 7.60
N GLY A 116 3.47 -2.10 6.59
CA GLY A 116 4.07 -3.41 6.28
C GLY A 116 5.38 -3.57 7.03
N TYR A 117 5.55 -4.70 7.72
CA TYR A 117 6.75 -5.00 8.51
C TYR A 117 7.10 -6.48 8.48
N ARG A 118 8.38 -6.80 8.75
CA ARG A 118 8.90 -8.16 8.80
C ARG A 118 9.13 -8.62 10.23
N GLU A 119 8.65 -9.79 10.59
CA GLU A 119 8.88 -10.37 11.91
C GLU A 119 9.06 -11.89 11.78
N ALA A 120 10.15 -12.43 12.35
CA ALA A 120 10.51 -13.85 12.26
C ALA A 120 10.48 -14.42 10.82
N GLY A 121 10.98 -13.64 9.85
CA GLY A 121 11.03 -14.03 8.43
C GLY A 121 9.68 -13.99 7.69
N GLN A 122 8.61 -13.52 8.34
CA GLN A 122 7.28 -13.40 7.75
C GLN A 122 6.90 -11.95 7.54
N GLU A 123 6.17 -11.67 6.44
CA GLU A 123 5.65 -10.35 6.13
C GLU A 123 4.25 -10.15 6.71
N TYR A 124 4.11 -9.09 7.48
CA TYR A 124 2.87 -8.68 8.14
C TYR A 124 2.43 -7.32 7.65
N THR A 125 1.12 -7.13 7.60
CA THR A 125 0.51 -5.83 7.32
C THR A 125 -0.36 -5.45 8.50
N LEU A 126 -0.11 -4.28 9.07
CA LEU A 126 -0.93 -3.65 10.08
C LEU A 126 -1.81 -2.60 9.40
N TYR A 127 -3.13 -2.78 9.47
CA TYR A 127 -4.08 -1.77 9.01
C TYR A 127 -4.57 -0.92 10.18
N LEU A 128 -4.51 0.39 10.00
CA LEU A 128 -4.88 1.42 10.97
C LEU A 128 -5.88 2.38 10.34
N LEU A 129 -6.82 2.88 11.15
CA LEU A 129 -7.74 3.94 10.74
C LEU A 129 -7.50 5.15 11.64
N ALA A 130 -7.24 6.29 11.01
CA ALA A 130 -7.17 7.59 11.68
C ALA A 130 -8.55 8.26 11.65
N ALA A 131 -8.84 9.09 12.65
CA ALA A 131 -10.13 9.79 12.75
C ALA A 131 -10.27 10.91 11.70
N ARG A 132 -9.17 11.58 11.36
CA ARG A 132 -9.14 12.71 10.41
C ARG A 132 -8.07 12.52 9.35
N GLU A 133 -8.24 13.19 8.21
CA GLU A 133 -7.28 13.15 7.10
C GLU A 133 -5.93 13.73 7.50
N GLN A 134 -5.96 14.81 8.28
CA GLN A 134 -4.77 15.40 8.85
C GLN A 134 -4.03 14.40 9.76
N ASP A 135 -4.74 13.70 10.65
CA ASP A 135 -4.13 12.68 11.51
C ASP A 135 -3.50 11.56 10.68
N ARG A 136 -4.21 11.07 9.65
CA ARG A 136 -3.67 10.04 8.74
C ARG A 136 -2.38 10.51 8.10
N THR A 137 -2.39 11.70 7.53
CA THR A 137 -1.24 12.28 6.83
C THR A 137 -0.06 12.47 7.77
N GLU A 138 -0.29 13.00 8.97
CA GLU A 138 0.75 13.21 9.97
C GLU A 138 1.32 11.90 10.51
N TRP A 139 0.50 10.87 10.72
CA TRP A 139 0.96 9.53 11.11
C TRP A 139 1.81 8.88 10.01
N ILE A 140 1.35 8.90 8.76
CA ILE A 140 2.12 8.38 7.61
C ILE A 140 3.46 9.11 7.51
N ARG A 141 3.45 10.45 7.55
CA ARG A 141 4.67 11.26 7.48
C ARG A 141 5.64 10.94 8.61
N ALA A 142 5.15 10.88 9.85
CA ALA A 142 5.99 10.62 11.01
C ALA A 142 6.62 9.21 10.97
N ILE A 143 5.84 8.17 10.64
CA ILE A 143 6.36 6.80 10.53
C ILE A 143 7.38 6.71 9.39
N ARG A 144 7.08 7.28 8.22
CA ARG A 144 8.02 7.29 7.09
C ARG A 144 9.33 8.00 7.42
N ALA A 145 9.26 9.12 8.14
CA ALA A 145 10.45 9.88 8.53
C ALA A 145 11.40 9.09 9.44
N VAL A 146 10.88 8.21 10.31
CA VAL A 146 11.74 7.35 11.15
C VAL A 146 12.19 6.07 10.47
N CYS A 147 11.55 5.68 9.35
CA CYS A 147 11.86 4.45 8.62
C CYS A 147 12.68 4.69 7.33
N SER A 148 12.98 5.94 6.96
CA SER A 148 13.52 6.27 5.63
C SER A 148 14.88 5.66 5.32
N GLU A 149 15.62 5.23 6.34
CA GLU A 149 16.94 4.61 6.22
C GLU A 149 16.89 3.08 6.39
N ASN A 150 15.71 2.49 6.57
CA ASN A 150 15.59 1.06 6.76
C ASN A 150 16.07 0.30 5.51
N PRO A 151 16.75 -0.85 5.68
CA PRO A 151 17.09 -1.69 4.55
C PRO A 151 15.83 -2.34 3.95
N GLY A 152 15.78 -2.47 2.63
CA GLY A 152 14.72 -3.22 1.95
C GLY A 152 13.35 -2.57 1.98
N LEU A 153 13.27 -1.23 2.03
CA LEU A 153 12.06 -0.47 1.78
C LEU A 153 11.45 -0.87 0.42
N SER A 154 10.16 -1.14 0.41
CA SER A 154 9.48 -1.57 -0.81
C SER A 154 9.23 -0.37 -1.74
N GLY A 155 9.44 -0.59 -3.04
CA GLY A 155 9.01 0.33 -4.10
C GLY A 155 7.57 0.10 -4.53
N ARG A 156 6.95 -1.05 -4.18
CA ARG A 156 5.58 -1.39 -4.56
C ARG A 156 4.77 -1.92 -3.38
N TYR A 157 3.45 -1.75 -3.40
CA TYR A 157 2.57 -2.21 -2.34
C TYR A 157 1.17 -2.58 -2.87
N HIS A 158 0.35 -3.19 -2.01
CA HIS A 158 -1.07 -3.43 -2.29
C HIS A 158 -1.90 -2.50 -1.41
N ALA A 159 -2.61 -1.54 -2.00
CA ALA A 159 -3.55 -0.70 -1.25
C ALA A 159 -4.71 -1.52 -0.66
N GLY A 160 -5.11 -2.59 -1.35
CA GLY A 160 -6.23 -3.44 -0.98
C GLY A 160 -5.96 -4.43 0.15
N LEU A 161 -7.04 -5.02 0.66
CA LEU A 161 -7.01 -6.06 1.69
C LEU A 161 -6.77 -7.45 1.06
N TRP A 162 -5.95 -8.27 1.73
CA TRP A 162 -5.87 -9.70 1.45
C TRP A 162 -7.05 -10.46 2.06
N SER A 163 -7.86 -11.10 1.22
CA SER A 163 -9.07 -11.84 1.63
C SER A 163 -8.81 -13.28 2.12
N GLY A 164 -7.57 -13.79 1.99
CA GLY A 164 -7.29 -15.22 2.12
C GLY A 164 -7.22 -15.95 0.77
N LYS A 165 -7.87 -15.40 -0.27
CA LYS A 165 -7.87 -15.96 -1.64
C LYS A 165 -7.21 -15.04 -2.65
N ARG A 166 -7.47 -13.73 -2.56
CA ARG A 166 -6.91 -12.71 -3.45
C ARG A 166 -6.81 -11.33 -2.79
N TRP A 167 -5.98 -10.48 -3.37
CA TRP A 167 -5.93 -9.05 -3.06
C TRP A 167 -7.17 -8.33 -3.61
N SER A 168 -7.75 -7.40 -2.83
CA SER A 168 -8.91 -6.64 -3.30
C SER A 168 -8.57 -5.59 -4.37
N CYS A 169 -7.34 -5.07 -4.38
CA CYS A 169 -6.88 -4.04 -5.33
C CYS A 169 -6.62 -4.58 -6.74
N CYS A 170 -5.91 -5.70 -6.87
CA CYS A 170 -5.44 -6.21 -8.18
C CYS A 170 -5.94 -7.63 -8.51
N ARG A 171 -6.70 -8.27 -7.62
CA ARG A 171 -7.21 -9.64 -7.77
C ARG A 171 -6.16 -10.75 -7.84
N LEU A 172 -4.87 -10.45 -7.68
CA LEU A 172 -3.80 -11.45 -7.58
C LEU A 172 -4.10 -12.43 -6.43
N SER A 173 -3.95 -13.72 -6.70
CA SER A 173 -4.30 -14.83 -5.80
C SER A 173 -3.15 -15.34 -4.93
N THR A 174 -2.01 -14.67 -4.97
CA THR A 174 -0.83 -15.02 -4.17
C THR A 174 -0.58 -13.92 -3.15
N ARG A 175 -0.54 -14.26 -1.85
CA ARG A 175 -0.31 -13.28 -0.78
C ARG A 175 1.05 -12.62 -0.89
N SER A 176 2.08 -13.37 -1.26
CA SER A 176 3.44 -12.87 -1.49
C SER A 176 3.66 -12.25 -2.87
N ALA A 177 2.59 -12.03 -3.65
CA ALA A 177 2.74 -11.33 -4.92
C ALA A 177 3.22 -9.90 -4.68
N GLU A 178 4.13 -9.45 -5.52
CA GLU A 178 4.64 -8.09 -5.49
C GLU A 178 3.50 -7.07 -5.61
N GLY A 179 3.65 -5.91 -4.96
CA GLY A 179 2.65 -4.85 -4.93
C GLY A 179 2.18 -4.42 -6.33
N CYS A 180 0.90 -4.11 -6.48
CA CYS A 180 0.32 -3.64 -7.74
C CYS A 180 0.38 -2.13 -7.94
N ASP A 181 0.76 -1.37 -6.89
CA ASP A 181 0.85 0.08 -6.92
C ASP A 181 2.24 0.53 -6.43
N THR A 182 2.64 1.75 -6.79
CA THR A 182 3.96 2.32 -6.48
C THR A 182 3.96 2.99 -5.12
N CYS A 183 4.92 2.66 -4.26
CA CYS A 183 5.10 3.38 -3.00
C CYS A 183 5.53 4.82 -3.28
N SER A 184 5.05 5.74 -2.45
CA SER A 184 5.55 7.10 -2.40
C SER A 184 7.06 7.08 -2.15
N SER A 185 7.78 8.12 -2.58
CA SER A 185 9.22 8.22 -2.31
C SER A 185 9.50 8.31 -0.81
N TRP A 186 10.46 7.53 -0.33
CA TRP A 186 10.91 7.54 1.07
C TRP A 186 11.84 8.72 1.39
N SER A 187 12.36 9.37 0.35
CA SER A 187 13.28 10.50 0.50
C SER A 187 12.55 11.74 0.98
N PHE A 188 12.80 12.13 2.22
CA PHE A 188 12.63 13.51 2.65
C PHE A 188 13.92 14.26 2.31
N LYS A 189 14.07 14.71 1.05
CA LYS A 189 15.03 15.79 0.82
C LYS A 189 14.40 17.04 1.42
N PRO A 190 14.95 17.65 2.49
CA PRO A 190 14.54 18.99 2.84
C PRO A 190 14.79 19.87 1.60
N LEU A 191 13.78 20.64 1.18
CA LEU A 191 13.95 21.69 0.20
C LEU A 191 14.84 22.77 0.82
N ASN A 192 16.16 22.56 0.79
CA ASN A 192 17.11 23.63 0.95
C ASN A 192 17.55 24.08 -0.45
N ALA A 193 16.67 24.85 -1.10
CA ALA A 193 17.02 25.58 -2.32
C ALA A 193 17.58 26.95 -1.91
N THR A 194 18.81 26.97 -1.43
CA THR A 194 19.66 28.16 -1.56
C THR A 194 20.03 28.31 -3.03
N ASN A 195 19.78 29.51 -3.56
CA ASN A 195 20.16 29.98 -4.89
C ASN A 195 21.52 29.42 -5.36
N SER A 196 21.52 28.85 -6.55
CA SER A 196 22.66 28.90 -7.45
C SER A 196 22.12 28.91 -8.87
N SER A 197 22.02 30.13 -9.39
CA SER A 197 21.87 30.47 -10.79
C SER A 197 22.98 29.80 -11.59
N SER A 198 22.67 28.70 -12.27
CA SER A 198 23.43 28.27 -13.44
C SER A 198 22.83 28.96 -14.66
N THR A 199 23.40 30.12 -14.98
CA THR A 199 23.21 30.82 -16.24
C THR A 199 23.67 29.91 -17.38
N SER A 200 22.73 29.32 -18.11
CA SER A 200 23.00 28.71 -19.40
C SER A 200 23.11 29.82 -20.44
N THR A 201 24.33 30.23 -20.74
CA THR A 201 24.64 31.15 -21.84
C THR A 201 24.32 30.47 -23.18
N SER A 202 23.15 30.73 -23.74
CA SER A 202 22.84 30.41 -25.14
C SER A 202 23.11 31.65 -25.99
N SER A 203 24.29 31.69 -26.60
CA SER A 203 24.71 32.71 -27.55
C SER A 203 23.82 32.66 -28.79
N PHE A 204 23.14 33.77 -29.03
CA PHE A 204 22.41 34.09 -30.25
C PHE A 204 23.41 34.69 -31.25
N THR A 205 23.49 34.13 -32.45
CA THR A 205 24.04 34.82 -33.62
C THR A 205 23.00 34.76 -34.73
N SER A 206 22.50 35.94 -35.08
CA SER A 206 21.56 36.19 -36.18
C SER A 206 22.29 36.80 -37.38
N ALA A 207 21.61 36.74 -38.54
CA ALA A 207 21.82 37.47 -39.81
C ALA A 207 22.92 36.90 -40.74
N THR A 208 22.81 36.82 -42.07
CA THR A 208 21.87 37.25 -43.16
C THR A 208 22.45 36.61 -44.45
N GLY A 209 21.70 36.01 -45.37
CA GLY A 209 21.17 36.67 -46.58
C GLY A 209 21.71 36.11 -47.92
N SER A 210 20.81 35.50 -48.72
CA SER A 210 20.63 35.56 -50.20
C SER A 210 21.56 34.86 -51.23
N THR A 211 20.96 33.88 -51.94
CA THR A 211 20.86 33.58 -53.43
C THR A 211 22.16 33.53 -54.30
N ILE A 212 22.42 32.57 -55.22
CA ILE A 212 21.69 32.09 -56.43
C ILE A 212 22.16 30.68 -56.90
N ALA A 213 21.27 30.03 -57.67
CA ALA A 213 21.17 28.73 -58.36
C ALA A 213 22.33 28.12 -59.22
N THR A 214 22.26 26.80 -59.51
CA THR A 214 21.90 26.19 -60.86
C THR A 214 22.32 24.70 -61.06
N ILE A 215 21.33 23.80 -61.31
CA ILE A 215 21.23 22.58 -62.20
C ILE A 215 22.20 21.38 -61.97
N ALA A 216 21.88 20.07 -62.01
CA ALA A 216 20.92 19.25 -62.78
C ALA A 216 20.52 17.90 -62.13
N ALA A 217 19.51 17.25 -62.75
CA ALA A 217 18.81 15.96 -62.57
C ALA A 217 19.66 14.71 -62.18
N ILE A 218 19.12 13.54 -61.76
CA ILE A 218 18.28 12.57 -62.50
C ILE A 218 17.62 11.55 -61.50
N THR A 219 16.36 11.17 -61.77
CA THR A 219 15.49 10.01 -61.38
C THR A 219 15.86 9.12 -60.17
N ASP A 220 14.95 8.71 -59.28
CA ASP A 220 13.88 7.73 -59.54
C ASP A 220 12.89 7.60 -58.32
N ARG A 221 11.65 7.17 -58.57
CA ARG A 221 10.52 6.96 -57.63
C ARG A 221 9.99 5.54 -57.94
N PRO A 222 9.62 4.63 -56.99
CA PRO A 222 8.37 4.79 -56.22
C PRO A 222 8.22 4.17 -54.81
N GLN A 223 7.34 4.84 -54.04
CA GLN A 223 6.32 4.41 -53.07
C GLN A 223 6.17 2.90 -52.72
N THR A 224 5.96 2.61 -51.42
CA THR A 224 4.73 2.02 -50.80
C THR A 224 5.00 1.64 -49.33
N THR A 225 4.33 2.26 -48.33
CA THR A 225 3.17 1.81 -47.51
C THR A 225 3.40 0.67 -46.49
N ASN A 226 2.92 0.92 -45.26
CA ASN A 226 2.41 -0.03 -44.24
C ASN A 226 3.47 -0.90 -43.53
N SER A 227 3.34 -1.38 -42.29
CA SER A 227 2.37 -1.31 -41.19
C SER A 227 3.02 -1.99 -39.96
N GLU A 228 2.38 -1.81 -38.81
CA GLU A 228 2.56 -2.45 -37.50
C GLU A 228 3.12 -3.89 -37.50
N ALA A 229 3.97 -4.20 -36.50
CA ALA A 229 4.15 -5.56 -36.01
C ALA A 229 4.50 -5.59 -34.51
N ASN A 230 3.44 -5.88 -33.74
CA ASN A 230 3.40 -6.46 -32.41
C ASN A 230 4.25 -7.74 -32.33
N ASN A 231 5.04 -7.94 -31.26
CA ASN A 231 5.75 -9.18 -31.00
C ASN A 231 5.49 -9.66 -29.57
N ASN A 232 4.70 -10.72 -29.45
CA ASN A 232 4.63 -11.63 -28.31
C ASN A 232 4.82 -13.05 -28.85
N PRO A 233 5.75 -13.88 -28.32
CA PRO A 233 5.85 -15.26 -28.78
C PRO A 233 4.83 -16.17 -28.07
N ILE A 234 3.88 -16.67 -28.86
CA ILE A 234 3.12 -17.90 -28.62
C ILE A 234 4.05 -19.09 -28.91
N VAL A 235 4.18 -20.02 -27.98
CA VAL A 235 4.63 -21.40 -28.28
C VAL A 235 3.43 -22.33 -28.18
N HIS A 236 3.28 -23.09 -29.26
CA HIS A 236 2.19 -23.95 -29.63
C HIS A 236 1.92 -25.13 -28.68
N SER A 237 0.63 -25.44 -28.60
CA SER A 237 0.04 -26.75 -28.30
C SER A 237 0.41 -27.81 -29.33
N GLN A 238 0.55 -29.07 -28.88
CA GLN A 238 0.13 -30.23 -29.68
C GLN A 238 -0.68 -31.21 -28.82
N ALA A 239 -1.71 -31.76 -29.47
CA ALA A 239 -2.72 -32.72 -29.02
C ALA A 239 -2.14 -34.16 -29.00
N ARG A 240 -2.81 -35.28 -28.70
CA ARG A 240 -4.21 -35.69 -28.53
C ARG A 240 -4.21 -37.14 -27.96
N SER A 241 -5.27 -37.49 -27.22
CA SER A 241 -5.93 -38.82 -27.07
C SER A 241 -5.15 -40.08 -26.63
N THR A 242 -5.62 -40.76 -25.57
CA THR A 242 -6.44 -42.01 -25.70
C THR A 242 -6.98 -42.54 -24.36
N ILE A 243 -8.08 -43.27 -24.51
CA ILE A 243 -8.99 -43.99 -23.60
C ILE A 243 -8.30 -44.94 -22.59
N GLY A 244 -8.90 -45.09 -21.41
CA GLY A 244 -8.57 -46.18 -20.48
C GLY A 244 -9.37 -46.14 -19.17
N SER A 245 -10.60 -46.63 -19.21
CA SER A 245 -11.44 -46.90 -18.02
C SER A 245 -10.99 -48.18 -17.32
N TYR A 246 -10.54 -48.09 -16.07
CA TYR A 246 -10.53 -49.23 -15.14
C TYR A 246 -10.78 -48.76 -13.70
N GLN A 247 -11.93 -49.17 -13.16
CA GLN A 247 -12.20 -49.34 -11.73
C GLN A 247 -11.64 -50.71 -11.30
N PRO A 248 -11.29 -50.88 -10.03
CA PRO A 248 -12.01 -51.91 -9.30
C PRO A 248 -12.42 -51.53 -7.87
N SER A 249 -13.49 -52.23 -7.49
CA SER A 249 -14.20 -52.30 -6.22
C SER A 249 -13.38 -52.90 -5.06
N LEU A 250 -13.67 -52.37 -3.86
CA LEU A 250 -14.05 -53.09 -2.62
C LEU A 250 -13.03 -53.65 -1.60
N PHE A 251 -13.42 -53.43 -0.32
CA PHE A 251 -13.10 -54.03 1.00
C PHE A 251 -11.69 -53.75 1.58
N PHE A 252 -11.55 -53.29 2.83
CA PHE A 252 -11.95 -53.97 4.07
C PHE A 252 -12.29 -53.04 5.26
N LEU A 253 -13.21 -53.55 6.09
CA LEU A 253 -13.59 -53.18 7.46
C LEU A 253 -12.79 -54.02 8.49
N SER A 254 -12.76 -53.54 9.75
CA SER A 254 -12.23 -54.13 11.02
C SER A 254 -10.88 -53.53 11.47
N LEU A 255 -10.66 -53.15 12.73
CA LEU A 255 -11.41 -53.26 14.00
C LEU A 255 -11.55 -51.87 14.66
#